data_AF-A0A7V9U7B7-F1
#
_entry.id   AF-A0A7V9U7B7-F1
#
_cell.length_a   1.000
_cell.length_b   1.000
_cell.length_c   1.000
_cell.angle_alpha   90.00
_cell.angle_beta   90.00
_cell.angle_gamma   90.00
#
_symmetry.space_group_name_H-M   'P 1'
#
loop_
_entity.id
_entity.type
_entity.pdbx_description
1 polymer ?
#
loop_
_entity_poly.entity_id
_entity_poly.type
_entity_poly.pdbx_seq_one_letter_code
_entity_poly.pdbx_strand_id
1 'polypeptide(L)'
;MIRKVLTAGVSLSVAATGLLVASPSQATITTAAAGSTLTATHFAMEASGYSTRLKGGDVPASSDRSAFQVIACTNLAGKNKTNTELSADVTPLISTKDAATRVWTTQQNGVVSSWARNKIASVTLGNSTTPTTATINGITSLSRAYHDATGFHASTKTRVLSIDPDGSGPDPAVDGPTAGAPVQVPGVAVISVGPRRKSADANGAFAEADALRVKIIPTGTVAFFAHSRATINGGVVSGIFTGSAYASRATALGGRVTSGKTPYIVMPCQGTGGQVIRKDIARVNPKVIVNGVVAKGLHADQSADQTRMKAAGYERGRVDRLRIGEGTSRVLAVSGIVGRANVQFVRGQGITTNVKGSKVLGVTLNGDAQRFGSDGVIRIANLAKLEQHIVKRTKLTIQITELRVTLLGGTNDGTVIDLGVAKVGFNRAGL
;
A
#
# COMPACT_ATOMS: atom_id res chain seq x y z
N MET A 1 11.53 -70.92 51.40
CA MET A 1 10.38 -70.35 50.68
C MET A 1 10.57 -68.84 50.53
N ILE A 2 10.89 -68.45 49.29
CA ILE A 2 10.80 -67.13 48.62
C ILE A 2 10.62 -65.88 49.53
N ARG A 3 11.71 -65.15 49.77
CA ARG A 3 11.71 -63.74 50.20
C ARG A 3 11.62 -62.86 48.96
N LYS A 4 10.51 -62.11 48.82
CA LYS A 4 10.37 -61.05 47.80
C LYS A 4 11.01 -59.76 48.29
N VAL A 5 12.02 -59.31 47.54
CA VAL A 5 12.64 -57.98 47.65
C VAL A 5 11.75 -57.00 46.89
N LEU A 6 11.26 -55.95 47.56
CA LEU A 6 10.57 -54.82 46.93
C LEU A 6 11.61 -53.74 46.61
N THR A 7 11.87 -53.53 45.33
CA THR A 7 12.75 -52.48 44.82
C THR A 7 11.93 -51.20 44.63
N ALA A 8 12.26 -50.13 45.38
CA ALA A 8 11.68 -48.81 45.24
C ALA A 8 12.28 -48.09 44.02
N GLY A 9 11.50 -47.97 42.95
CA GLY A 9 11.87 -47.19 41.76
C GLY A 9 11.46 -45.72 41.92
N VAL A 10 12.46 -44.86 42.10
CA VAL A 10 12.32 -43.40 42.05
C VAL A 10 11.99 -42.98 40.61
N SER A 11 10.82 -42.38 40.42
CA SER A 11 10.40 -41.80 39.13
C SER A 11 10.79 -40.33 39.10
N LEU A 12 11.83 -39.97 38.34
CA LEU A 12 12.21 -38.57 38.07
C LEU A 12 11.25 -37.99 37.02
N SER A 13 10.37 -37.08 37.44
CA SER A 13 9.51 -36.29 36.55
C SER A 13 10.32 -35.17 35.90
N VAL A 14 10.78 -35.36 34.67
CA VAL A 14 11.36 -34.27 33.86
C VAL A 14 10.22 -33.36 33.40
N ALA A 15 10.07 -32.22 34.06
CA ALA A 15 9.20 -31.14 33.62
C ALA A 15 9.78 -30.50 32.36
N ALA A 16 9.24 -30.86 31.19
CA ALA A 16 9.51 -30.17 29.95
C ALA A 16 8.83 -28.79 29.97
N THR A 17 9.59 -27.74 30.29
CA THR A 17 9.21 -26.35 30.06
C THR A 17 9.15 -26.08 28.56
N GLY A 18 7.98 -26.34 27.98
CA GLY A 18 7.67 -25.94 26.61
C GLY A 18 7.64 -24.41 26.49
N LEU A 19 8.71 -23.84 25.94
CA LEU A 19 8.73 -22.49 25.40
C LEU A 19 7.70 -22.41 24.26
N LEU A 20 6.49 -21.94 24.58
CA LEU A 20 5.49 -21.54 23.59
C LEU A 20 6.01 -20.29 22.87
N VAL A 21 6.74 -20.50 21.77
CA VAL A 21 7.02 -19.45 20.81
C VAL A 21 5.68 -19.06 20.18
N ALA A 22 5.16 -17.89 20.58
CA ALA A 22 3.96 -17.30 19.98
C ALA A 22 4.22 -17.12 18.48
N SER A 23 3.63 -18.01 17.69
CA SER A 23 3.64 -17.89 16.23
C SER A 23 2.70 -16.74 15.83
N PRO A 24 3.06 -15.90 14.86
CA PRO A 24 2.17 -14.84 14.38
C PRO A 24 0.87 -15.48 13.87
N SER A 25 -0.26 -14.98 14.40
CA SER A 25 -1.60 -15.41 14.02
C SER A 25 -1.78 -15.28 12.51
N GLN A 26 -2.00 -16.41 11.83
CA GLN A 26 -2.31 -16.41 10.42
C GLN A 26 -3.70 -15.80 10.22
N ALA A 27 -3.76 -14.69 9.48
CA ALA A 27 -5.00 -14.09 9.05
C ALA A 27 -5.85 -15.13 8.29
N THR A 28 -6.99 -15.49 8.85
CA THR A 28 -7.92 -16.43 8.21
C THR A 28 -8.79 -15.64 7.22
N ILE A 29 -8.51 -15.77 5.92
CA ILE A 29 -9.38 -15.22 4.87
C ILE A 29 -10.62 -16.10 4.79
N THR A 30 -11.68 -15.75 5.51
CA THR A 30 -12.99 -16.37 5.34
C THR A 30 -13.71 -15.72 4.15
N THR A 31 -13.68 -16.37 2.99
CA THR A 31 -14.60 -16.08 1.89
C THR A 31 -15.90 -16.85 2.11
N ALA A 32 -16.95 -16.22 2.65
CA ALA A 32 -18.31 -16.75 2.54
C ALA A 32 -19.39 -15.66 2.58
N ALA A 33 -20.04 -15.45 1.43
CA ALA A 33 -21.49 -15.41 1.24
C ALA A 33 -21.79 -15.42 -0.27
N ALA A 34 -22.85 -16.13 -0.66
CA ALA A 34 -23.25 -16.48 -2.02
C ALA A 34 -23.22 -15.33 -3.05
N GLY A 35 -22.88 -15.70 -4.29
CA GLY A 35 -22.57 -14.79 -5.39
C GLY A 35 -23.74 -13.92 -5.82
N SER A 36 -23.62 -12.61 -5.57
CA SER A 36 -24.34 -11.65 -6.40
C SER A 36 -23.75 -11.70 -7.81
N THR A 37 -24.60 -11.89 -8.82
CA THR A 37 -24.21 -11.80 -10.23
C THR A 37 -23.46 -10.51 -10.47
N LEU A 38 -22.21 -10.62 -10.91
CA LEU A 38 -21.40 -9.45 -11.21
C LEU A 38 -21.99 -8.74 -12.42
N THR A 39 -22.33 -7.46 -12.26
CA THR A 39 -22.95 -6.65 -13.32
C THR A 39 -21.97 -5.58 -13.76
N ALA A 40 -21.68 -5.52 -15.06
CA ALA A 40 -20.85 -4.46 -15.62
C ALA A 40 -21.59 -3.12 -15.58
N THR A 41 -20.87 -2.07 -15.22
CA THR A 41 -21.40 -0.69 -15.15
C THR A 41 -20.51 0.25 -15.96
N HIS A 42 -21.05 1.42 -16.30
CA HIS A 42 -20.32 2.53 -16.91
C HIS A 42 -19.46 3.32 -15.91
N PHE A 43 -19.38 2.84 -14.66
CA PHE A 43 -18.65 3.50 -13.58
C PHE A 43 -17.41 2.72 -13.20
N ALA A 44 -16.32 3.43 -12.94
CA ALA A 44 -15.12 2.89 -12.32
C ALA A 44 -15.22 3.05 -10.80
N MET A 45 -15.17 1.94 -10.09
CA MET A 45 -15.26 1.86 -8.64
C MET A 45 -13.93 1.38 -8.04
N GLU A 46 -13.57 1.98 -6.92
CA GLU A 46 -12.47 1.55 -6.05
C GLU A 46 -12.93 1.65 -4.60
N ALA A 47 -12.50 0.70 -3.77
CA ALA A 47 -12.73 0.76 -2.32
C ALA A 47 -11.55 0.13 -1.58
N SER A 48 -11.15 0.73 -0.46
CA SER A 48 -10.15 0.15 0.43
C SER A 48 -10.44 0.50 1.89
N GLY A 49 -9.89 -0.30 2.80
CA GLY A 49 -9.92 -0.02 4.22
C GLY A 49 -8.85 -0.79 4.96
N TYR A 50 -8.57 -0.37 6.18
CA TYR A 50 -7.66 -1.04 7.12
C TYR A 50 -8.05 -0.68 8.55
N SER A 51 -7.68 -1.54 9.49
CA SER A 51 -7.95 -1.29 10.90
C SER A 51 -6.93 -0.35 11.51
N THR A 52 -5.63 -0.57 11.30
CA THR A 52 -4.57 0.31 11.82
C THR A 52 -3.51 0.62 10.79
N ARG A 53 -2.94 1.83 10.90
CA ARG A 53 -1.74 2.26 10.20
C ARG A 53 -0.93 3.20 11.07
N LEU A 54 0.37 2.94 11.18
CA LEU A 54 1.30 3.78 11.93
C LEU A 54 2.06 4.73 11.00
N LYS A 55 2.50 5.88 11.54
CA LYS A 55 3.31 6.89 10.84
C LYS A 55 4.19 7.67 11.82
N GLY A 56 5.48 7.81 11.48
CA GLY A 56 6.46 8.62 12.21
C GLY A 56 6.84 8.03 13.58
N GLY A 57 7.83 8.61 14.25
CA GLY A 57 8.32 8.10 15.54
C GLY A 57 9.06 6.76 15.42
N ASP A 58 9.07 5.98 16.50
CA ASP A 58 9.76 4.69 16.62
C ASP A 58 8.98 3.51 16.00
N VAL A 59 8.36 3.74 14.84
CA VAL A 59 7.57 2.72 14.14
C VAL A 59 8.51 1.66 13.55
N PRO A 60 8.31 0.36 13.87
CA PRO A 60 9.06 -0.72 13.23
C PRO A 60 8.96 -0.65 11.71
N ALA A 61 10.06 -0.96 11.01
CA ALA A 61 10.10 -0.93 9.55
C ALA A 61 9.09 -1.89 8.88
N SER A 62 8.50 -2.83 9.64
CA SER A 62 7.51 -3.82 9.22
C SER A 62 6.07 -3.52 9.63
N SER A 63 5.74 -2.29 10.05
CA SER A 63 4.35 -1.95 10.45
C SER A 63 3.43 -1.79 9.23
N ASP A 64 2.93 -2.92 8.74
CA ASP A 64 1.91 -2.99 7.70
C ASP A 64 0.50 -2.66 8.24
N ARG A 65 -0.47 -2.57 7.32
CA ARG A 65 -1.87 -2.26 7.64
C ARG A 65 -2.60 -3.53 8.09
N SER A 66 -3.16 -3.51 9.30
CA SER A 66 -3.99 -4.60 9.83
C SER A 66 -5.36 -4.69 9.15
N ALA A 67 -5.91 -5.90 9.08
CA ALA A 67 -7.15 -6.27 8.42
C ALA A 67 -7.36 -5.57 7.06
N PHE A 68 -6.29 -5.33 6.29
CA PHE A 68 -6.37 -4.57 5.05
C PHE A 68 -7.20 -5.32 4.01
N GLN A 69 -8.09 -4.61 3.31
CA GLN A 69 -8.85 -5.17 2.20
C GLN A 69 -9.10 -4.11 1.12
N VAL A 70 -9.15 -4.56 -0.14
CA VAL A 70 -9.25 -3.67 -1.31
C VAL A 70 -10.02 -4.29 -2.47
N ILE A 71 -10.88 -3.48 -3.07
CA ILE A 71 -11.33 -3.61 -4.45
C ILE A 71 -10.52 -2.60 -5.25
N ALA A 72 -9.53 -3.11 -5.98
CA ALA A 72 -8.82 -2.32 -6.98
C ALA A 72 -9.80 -1.88 -8.09
N CYS A 73 -9.40 -0.89 -8.89
CA CYS A 73 -10.16 -0.39 -10.03
C CYS A 73 -10.98 -1.48 -10.73
N THR A 74 -12.30 -1.32 -10.73
CA THR A 74 -13.24 -2.26 -11.34
C THR A 74 -14.46 -1.52 -11.85
N ASN A 75 -15.17 -2.05 -12.85
CA ASN A 75 -16.48 -1.52 -13.23
C ASN A 75 -17.63 -2.47 -12.89
N LEU A 76 -17.36 -3.51 -12.09
CA LEU A 76 -18.33 -4.55 -11.77
C LEU A 76 -19.01 -4.22 -10.43
N ALA A 77 -20.33 -4.11 -10.46
CA ALA A 77 -21.18 -4.12 -9.28
C ALA A 77 -21.36 -5.56 -8.78
N GLY A 78 -21.56 -5.74 -7.48
CA GLY A 78 -21.71 -7.06 -6.84
C GLY A 78 -20.40 -7.66 -6.32
N LYS A 79 -19.28 -6.91 -6.32
CA LYS A 79 -18.07 -7.38 -5.62
C LYS A 79 -18.27 -7.19 -4.13
N ASN A 80 -17.86 -8.17 -3.33
CA ASN A 80 -17.91 -8.09 -1.88
C ASN A 80 -16.71 -8.85 -1.32
N LYS A 81 -15.85 -8.14 -0.56
CA LYS A 81 -14.69 -8.73 0.07
C LYS A 81 -14.62 -8.30 1.52
N THR A 82 -14.24 -9.24 2.37
CA THR A 82 -14.01 -9.00 3.79
C THR A 82 -12.63 -9.50 4.15
N ASN A 83 -11.99 -8.85 5.13
CA ASN A 83 -10.83 -9.39 5.84
C ASN A 83 -11.06 -9.15 7.33
N THR A 84 -10.73 -10.12 8.16
CA THR A 84 -10.95 -10.10 9.60
C THR A 84 -9.68 -10.49 10.33
N GLU A 85 -9.44 -9.89 11.48
CA GLU A 85 -8.29 -10.11 12.34
C GLU A 85 -8.75 -10.11 13.80
N LEU A 86 -8.60 -11.25 14.47
CA LEU A 86 -9.14 -11.47 15.82
C LEU A 86 -8.37 -10.68 16.88
N SER A 87 -7.05 -10.64 16.76
CA SER A 87 -6.17 -9.83 17.60
C SER A 87 -4.89 -9.50 16.86
N ALA A 88 -4.37 -8.31 17.12
CA ALA A 88 -3.08 -7.87 16.58
C ALA A 88 -2.37 -6.96 17.59
N ASP A 89 -1.14 -7.33 17.94
CA ASP A 89 -0.21 -6.43 18.62
C ASP A 89 0.44 -5.55 17.56
N VAL A 90 -0.09 -4.34 17.41
CA VAL A 90 0.33 -3.38 16.38
C VAL A 90 1.68 -2.76 16.74
N THR A 91 1.89 -2.50 18.03
CA THR A 91 3.17 -2.19 18.69
C THR A 91 3.13 -2.71 20.13
N PRO A 92 4.24 -2.71 20.89
CA PRO A 92 4.21 -3.04 22.32
C PRO A 92 3.31 -2.13 23.18
N LEU A 93 2.78 -1.04 22.62
CA LEU A 93 1.91 -0.06 23.27
C LEU A 93 0.52 0.03 22.64
N ILE A 94 0.24 -0.74 21.58
CA ILE A 94 -1.03 -0.70 20.86
C ILE A 94 -1.42 -2.13 20.49
N SER A 95 -2.55 -2.58 21.00
CA SER A 95 -3.19 -3.82 20.56
C SER A 95 -4.61 -3.56 20.06
N THR A 96 -5.06 -4.39 19.13
CA THR A 96 -6.41 -4.32 18.54
C THR A 96 -7.10 -5.67 18.68
N LYS A 97 -8.42 -5.64 18.87
CA LYS A 97 -9.26 -6.83 18.97
C LYS A 97 -10.44 -6.76 18.01
N ASP A 98 -10.73 -7.89 17.36
CA ASP A 98 -11.82 -8.13 16.43
C ASP A 98 -11.97 -7.01 15.38
N ALA A 99 -10.91 -6.86 14.59
CA ALA A 99 -10.81 -5.94 13.49
C ALA A 99 -11.42 -6.56 12.22
N ALA A 100 -12.24 -5.81 11.49
CA ALA A 100 -12.83 -6.25 10.23
C ALA A 100 -12.93 -5.12 9.21
N THR A 101 -12.38 -5.35 8.02
CA THR A 101 -12.59 -4.48 6.85
C THR A 101 -13.49 -5.17 5.85
N ARG A 102 -14.56 -4.50 5.42
CA ARG A 102 -15.42 -4.92 4.32
C ARG A 102 -15.43 -3.86 3.23
N VAL A 103 -15.24 -4.28 1.99
CA VAL A 103 -15.35 -3.42 0.80
C VAL A 103 -16.28 -4.09 -0.20
N TRP A 104 -17.18 -3.33 -0.80
CA TRP A 104 -18.15 -3.89 -1.73
C TRP A 104 -18.67 -2.86 -2.73
N THR A 105 -19.20 -3.36 -3.85
CA THR A 105 -19.86 -2.57 -4.89
C THR A 105 -21.30 -3.04 -5.08
N THR A 106 -22.23 -2.13 -5.34
CA THR A 106 -23.65 -2.45 -5.52
C THR A 106 -24.23 -1.72 -6.70
N GLN A 107 -25.24 -2.31 -7.34
CA GLN A 107 -26.15 -1.65 -8.27
C GLN A 107 -27.57 -2.08 -7.91
N GLN A 108 -28.38 -1.14 -7.41
CA GLN A 108 -29.75 -1.41 -6.97
C GLN A 108 -30.59 -0.15 -7.22
N ASN A 109 -31.80 -0.32 -7.76
CA ASN A 109 -32.76 0.79 -7.98
C ASN A 109 -32.15 2.00 -8.71
N GLY A 110 -31.34 1.75 -9.76
CA GLY A 110 -30.67 2.81 -10.52
C GLY A 110 -29.47 3.47 -9.83
N VAL A 111 -29.08 3.03 -8.63
CA VAL A 111 -27.95 3.57 -7.89
C VAL A 111 -26.76 2.62 -7.94
N VAL A 112 -25.63 3.09 -8.45
CA VAL A 112 -24.35 2.38 -8.42
C VAL A 112 -23.51 2.94 -7.27
N SER A 113 -22.94 2.08 -6.44
CA SER A 113 -22.17 2.52 -5.26
C SER A 113 -20.91 1.69 -5.05
N SER A 114 -19.86 2.38 -4.62
CA SER A 114 -18.66 1.81 -4.01
C SER A 114 -18.70 2.07 -2.50
N TRP A 115 -18.36 1.05 -1.72
CA TRP A 115 -18.45 1.07 -0.27
C TRP A 115 -17.18 0.54 0.37
N ALA A 116 -16.79 1.16 1.48
CA ALA A 116 -15.80 0.64 2.41
C ALA A 116 -16.29 0.83 3.84
N ARG A 117 -16.15 -0.20 4.66
CA ARG A 117 -16.44 -0.17 6.09
C ARG A 117 -15.28 -0.81 6.84
N ASN A 118 -14.87 -0.18 7.93
CA ASN A 118 -14.01 -0.83 8.91
C ASN A 118 -14.69 -0.81 10.28
N LYS A 119 -14.49 -1.89 11.04
CA LYS A 119 -14.92 -2.05 12.43
C LYS A 119 -13.76 -2.58 13.26
N ILE A 120 -13.63 -2.08 14.47
CA ILE A 120 -12.71 -2.59 15.49
C ILE A 120 -13.51 -2.68 16.79
N ALA A 121 -13.54 -3.85 17.42
CA ALA A 121 -14.28 -4.01 18.67
C ALA A 121 -13.60 -3.27 19.80
N SER A 122 -12.27 -3.39 19.93
CA SER A 122 -11.52 -2.71 20.97
C SER A 122 -10.08 -2.39 20.54
N VAL A 123 -9.53 -1.31 21.08
CA VAL A 123 -8.13 -0.92 20.99
C VAL A 123 -7.62 -0.65 22.39
N THR A 124 -6.53 -1.28 22.77
CA THR A 124 -5.84 -0.99 24.04
C THR A 124 -4.58 -0.19 23.75
N LEU A 125 -4.36 0.86 24.53
CA LEU A 125 -3.20 1.72 24.51
C LEU A 125 -2.44 1.57 25.84
N GLY A 126 -1.11 1.49 25.76
CA GLY A 126 -0.26 1.23 26.91
C GLY A 126 -0.04 -0.28 27.15
N ASN A 127 0.76 -0.59 28.16
CA ASN A 127 1.10 -1.95 28.57
C ASN A 127 1.38 -2.01 30.08
N SER A 128 1.85 -3.15 30.59
CA SER A 128 2.18 -3.32 32.01
C SER A 128 3.32 -2.43 32.51
N THR A 129 4.07 -1.78 31.61
CA THR A 129 5.18 -0.87 31.96
C THR A 129 4.80 0.61 31.84
N THR A 130 3.60 0.94 31.35
CA THR A 130 3.12 2.33 31.31
C THR A 130 2.35 2.71 32.57
N PRO A 131 2.35 3.98 33.00
CA PRO A 131 1.64 4.43 34.20
C PRO A 131 0.12 4.20 34.16
N THR A 132 -0.45 4.13 32.95
CA THR A 132 -1.89 4.00 32.70
C THR A 132 -2.10 3.17 31.44
N THR A 133 -3.23 2.48 31.35
CA THR A 133 -3.71 1.85 30.11
C THR A 133 -5.05 2.48 29.73
N ALA A 134 -5.32 2.61 28.43
CA ALA A 134 -6.59 3.12 27.94
C ALA A 134 -7.22 2.13 26.96
N THR A 135 -8.55 1.99 27.03
CA THR A 135 -9.31 1.11 26.14
C THR A 135 -10.33 1.91 25.35
N ILE A 136 -10.35 1.73 24.04
CA ILE A 136 -11.29 2.38 23.12
C ILE A 136 -12.17 1.31 22.51
N ASN A 137 -13.49 1.43 22.68
CA ASN A 137 -14.42 0.41 22.24
C ASN A 137 -15.28 0.87 21.06
N GLY A 138 -15.60 -0.09 20.19
CA GLY A 138 -16.56 0.06 19.11
C GLY A 138 -16.22 1.16 18.12
N ILE A 139 -15.07 1.04 17.46
CA ILE A 139 -14.61 1.99 16.45
C ILE A 139 -15.17 1.56 15.09
N THR A 140 -15.84 2.46 14.38
CA THR A 140 -16.37 2.16 13.04
C THR A 140 -16.15 3.33 12.11
N SER A 141 -15.81 3.04 10.86
CA SER A 141 -15.91 3.97 9.75
C SER A 141 -16.66 3.37 8.57
N LEU A 142 -17.35 4.22 7.83
CA LEU A 142 -18.08 3.89 6.62
C LEU A 142 -17.87 5.01 5.62
N SER A 143 -17.41 4.66 4.42
CA SER A 143 -17.30 5.56 3.27
C SER A 143 -18.12 4.99 2.11
N ARG A 144 -18.90 5.85 1.47
CA ARG A 144 -19.69 5.52 0.28
C ARG A 144 -19.50 6.61 -0.77
N ALA A 145 -19.14 6.20 -1.97
CA ALA A 145 -19.21 7.03 -3.17
C ALA A 145 -20.21 6.39 -4.13
N TYR A 146 -21.17 7.15 -4.63
CA TYR A 146 -22.26 6.60 -5.43
C TYR A 146 -22.72 7.55 -6.53
N HIS A 147 -23.42 7.00 -7.51
CA HIS A 147 -24.09 7.73 -8.58
C HIS A 147 -25.56 7.30 -8.64
N ASP A 148 -26.46 8.26 -8.70
CA ASP A 148 -27.90 8.07 -8.90
C ASP A 148 -28.44 8.98 -10.02
N ALA A 149 -29.77 9.11 -10.14
CA ALA A 149 -30.40 9.92 -11.18
C ALA A 149 -30.04 11.42 -11.11
N THR A 150 -29.59 11.92 -9.95
CA THR A 150 -29.23 13.33 -9.73
C THR A 150 -27.74 13.60 -9.86
N GLY A 151 -26.91 12.55 -10.01
CA GLY A 151 -25.47 12.65 -10.24
C GLY A 151 -24.63 11.90 -9.21
N PHE A 152 -23.40 12.38 -9.01
CA PHE A 152 -22.42 11.78 -8.11
C PHE A 152 -22.54 12.32 -6.68
N HIS A 153 -22.34 11.44 -5.70
CA HIS A 153 -22.49 11.74 -4.29
C HIS A 153 -21.46 11.00 -3.43
N ALA A 154 -21.08 11.63 -2.32
CA ALA A 154 -20.12 11.08 -1.37
C ALA A 154 -20.63 11.23 0.07
N SER A 155 -20.47 10.18 0.87
CA SER A 155 -20.81 10.21 2.30
C SER A 155 -19.79 9.44 3.14
N THR A 156 -19.57 9.95 4.35
CA THR A 156 -18.68 9.33 5.35
C THR A 156 -19.39 9.33 6.70
N LYS A 157 -19.30 8.24 7.46
CA LYS A 157 -19.77 8.15 8.84
C LYS A 157 -18.69 7.49 9.68
N THR A 158 -18.37 8.06 10.83
CA THR A 158 -17.51 7.41 11.83
C THR A 158 -18.21 7.42 13.18
N ARG A 159 -17.86 6.44 14.02
CA ARG A 159 -18.41 6.30 15.38
C ARG A 159 -17.36 5.64 16.28
N VAL A 160 -17.34 6.08 17.53
CA VAL A 160 -16.64 5.45 18.65
C VAL A 160 -17.70 5.25 19.73
N LEU A 161 -17.77 4.05 20.33
CA LEU A 161 -18.80 3.77 21.34
C LEU A 161 -18.41 4.32 22.71
N SER A 162 -17.17 4.06 23.14
CA SER A 162 -16.66 4.57 24.41
C SER A 162 -15.13 4.65 24.42
N ILE A 163 -14.62 5.50 25.30
CA ILE A 163 -13.20 5.55 25.68
C ILE A 163 -13.14 5.43 27.20
N ASP A 164 -12.38 4.46 27.67
CA ASP A 164 -11.93 4.31 29.06
C ASP A 164 -10.47 4.78 29.11
N PRO A 165 -10.19 6.03 29.52
CA PRO A 165 -8.85 6.60 29.49
C PRO A 165 -7.93 6.03 30.57
N ASP A 166 -8.48 5.44 31.65
CA ASP A 166 -7.72 5.04 32.83
C ASP A 166 -7.71 3.51 33.05
N GLY A 167 -8.46 2.76 32.25
CA GLY A 167 -8.49 1.29 32.30
C GLY A 167 -9.23 0.76 33.53
N SER A 168 -10.02 1.60 34.22
CA SER A 168 -10.68 1.31 35.48
C SER A 168 -11.96 0.47 35.34
N GLY A 169 -12.40 0.15 34.13
CA GLY A 169 -13.65 -0.56 33.89
C GLY A 169 -14.84 0.38 33.63
N PRO A 170 -16.09 -0.13 33.70
CA PRO A 170 -17.25 0.47 33.02
C PRO A 170 -17.88 1.67 33.78
N ASP A 171 -17.10 2.72 34.06
CA ASP A 171 -17.58 4.01 34.61
C ASP A 171 -17.24 5.17 33.66
N PRO A 172 -17.98 6.28 33.73
CA PRO A 172 -18.86 6.69 32.64
C PRO A 172 -18.06 6.87 31.36
N ALA A 173 -18.40 6.06 30.35
CA ALA A 173 -17.93 6.26 28.98
C ALA A 173 -17.95 7.75 28.64
N VAL A 174 -16.77 8.35 28.44
CA VAL A 174 -16.72 9.70 27.89
C VAL A 174 -17.24 9.59 26.47
N ASP A 175 -18.13 10.52 26.08
CA ASP A 175 -18.54 10.63 24.69
C ASP A 175 -17.28 10.62 23.81
N GLY A 176 -17.31 9.83 22.74
CA GLY A 176 -16.18 9.75 21.82
C GLY A 176 -15.73 11.15 21.38
N PRO A 177 -14.45 11.33 21.01
CA PRO A 177 -13.88 12.66 20.79
C PRO A 177 -14.73 13.45 19.80
N THR A 178 -15.00 14.71 20.10
CA THR A 178 -15.64 15.63 19.17
C THR A 178 -14.60 16.37 18.36
N ALA A 179 -15.02 16.97 17.24
CA ALA A 179 -14.11 17.78 16.44
C ALA A 179 -13.63 18.98 17.28
N GLY A 180 -12.34 19.01 17.62
CA GLY A 180 -11.72 20.10 18.39
C GLY A 180 -11.43 19.81 19.86
N ALA A 181 -11.98 18.72 20.44
CA ALA A 181 -11.72 18.31 21.83
C ALA A 181 -11.07 16.91 21.88
N PRO A 182 -9.73 16.81 21.83
CA PRO A 182 -9.04 15.53 21.97
C PRO A 182 -9.10 15.01 23.41
N VAL A 183 -9.16 13.69 23.56
CA VAL A 183 -9.05 13.01 24.86
C VAL A 183 -7.58 12.74 25.14
N GLN A 184 -7.08 13.19 26.29
CA GLN A 184 -5.71 12.92 26.72
C GLN A 184 -5.70 11.73 27.68
N VAL A 185 -4.79 10.79 27.43
CA VAL A 185 -4.43 9.70 28.34
C VAL A 185 -3.06 10.04 28.91
N PRO A 186 -2.96 10.45 30.18
CA PRO A 186 -1.71 10.90 30.78
C PRO A 186 -0.56 9.92 30.55
N GLY A 187 0.57 10.42 30.04
CA GLY A 187 1.77 9.62 29.78
C GLY A 187 1.69 8.61 28.62
N VAL A 188 0.52 8.38 28.04
CA VAL A 188 0.33 7.35 27.00
C VAL A 188 0.04 7.97 25.64
N ALA A 189 -1.06 8.72 25.50
CA ALA A 189 -1.55 9.11 24.19
C ALA A 189 -2.47 10.34 24.18
N VAL A 190 -2.61 10.92 23.00
CA VAL A 190 -3.65 11.91 22.67
C VAL A 190 -4.56 11.33 21.59
N ILE A 191 -5.84 11.16 21.90
CA ILE A 191 -6.86 10.56 21.04
C ILE A 191 -7.70 11.68 20.43
N SER A 192 -7.80 11.70 19.10
CA SER A 192 -8.55 12.72 18.35
C SER A 192 -9.39 12.10 17.23
N VAL A 193 -10.39 12.84 16.75
CA VAL A 193 -11.17 12.45 15.57
C VAL A 193 -10.25 12.33 14.35
N GLY A 194 -10.38 11.23 13.62
CA GLY A 194 -9.63 11.03 12.38
C GLY A 194 -10.09 11.97 11.26
N PRO A 195 -9.21 12.27 10.28
CA PRO A 195 -9.56 13.11 9.14
C PRO A 195 -10.69 12.49 8.31
N ARG A 196 -11.54 13.36 7.74
CA ARG A 196 -12.60 12.99 6.81
C ARG A 196 -12.50 13.86 5.55
N ARG A 197 -12.69 13.25 4.39
CA ARG A 197 -12.66 13.93 3.10
C ARG A 197 -13.78 13.40 2.23
N LYS A 198 -14.51 14.31 1.60
CA LYS A 198 -15.52 13.97 0.60
C LYS A 198 -15.48 15.00 -0.52
N SER A 199 -15.69 14.54 -1.74
CA SER A 199 -15.87 15.40 -2.91
C SER A 199 -16.77 14.69 -3.90
N ALA A 200 -17.57 15.46 -4.62
CA ALA A 200 -18.37 14.98 -5.74
C ALA A 200 -18.44 16.09 -6.79
N ASP A 201 -18.31 15.71 -8.06
CA ASP A 201 -18.43 16.57 -9.22
C ASP A 201 -19.15 15.83 -10.37
N ALA A 202 -19.21 16.42 -11.55
CA ALA A 202 -19.87 15.83 -12.71
C ALA A 202 -19.22 14.52 -13.22
N ASN A 203 -17.98 14.22 -12.81
CA ASN A 203 -17.19 13.10 -13.31
C ASN A 203 -16.97 12.01 -12.26
N GLY A 204 -17.19 12.28 -10.98
CA GLY A 204 -17.01 11.28 -9.94
C GLY A 204 -17.30 11.75 -8.52
N ALA A 205 -17.20 10.81 -7.60
CA ALA A 205 -17.29 11.02 -6.17
C ALA A 205 -16.21 10.24 -5.42
N PHE A 206 -15.76 10.82 -4.32
CA PHE A 206 -14.73 10.31 -3.45
C PHE A 206 -15.13 10.51 -1.98
N ALA A 207 -14.95 9.48 -1.16
CA ALA A 207 -15.20 9.50 0.27
C ALA A 207 -14.06 8.77 1.01
N GLU A 208 -13.47 9.40 2.01
CA GLU A 208 -12.41 8.82 2.84
C GLU A 208 -12.59 9.28 4.30
N ALA A 209 -12.46 8.35 5.24
CA ALA A 209 -12.52 8.65 6.65
C ALA A 209 -11.65 7.70 7.47
N ASP A 210 -10.87 8.27 8.38
CA ASP A 210 -10.35 7.57 9.55
C ASP A 210 -11.28 7.87 10.74
N ALA A 211 -11.58 6.87 11.56
CA ALA A 211 -12.41 7.11 12.75
C ALA A 211 -11.63 7.87 13.82
N LEU A 212 -10.38 7.48 14.06
CA LEU A 212 -9.52 8.07 15.08
C LEU A 212 -8.10 8.32 14.57
N ARG A 213 -7.48 9.35 15.13
CA ARG A 213 -6.05 9.62 15.08
C ARG A 213 -5.51 9.66 16.51
N VAL A 214 -4.59 8.77 16.83
CA VAL A 214 -3.98 8.64 18.15
C VAL A 214 -2.49 8.96 18.04
N LYS A 215 -2.00 9.92 18.82
CA LYS A 215 -0.57 10.20 18.95
C LYS A 215 -0.08 9.55 20.24
N ILE A 216 0.84 8.59 20.13
CA ILE A 216 1.51 7.96 21.26
C ILE A 216 2.61 8.90 21.74
N ILE A 217 2.51 9.35 22.99
CA ILE A 217 3.41 10.37 23.55
C ILE A 217 4.85 9.86 23.65
N PRO A 218 5.11 8.67 24.25
CA PRO A 218 6.49 8.20 24.46
C PRO A 218 7.32 8.04 23.18
N THR A 219 6.70 7.60 22.09
CA THR A 219 7.42 7.27 20.84
C THR A 219 7.22 8.31 19.74
N GLY A 220 6.36 9.30 19.95
CA GLY A 220 5.92 10.24 18.92
C GLY A 220 5.13 9.60 17.75
N THR A 221 4.81 8.31 17.84
CA THR A 221 4.12 7.55 16.79
C THR A 221 2.69 8.05 16.60
N VAL A 222 2.24 8.19 15.36
CA VAL A 222 0.84 8.49 15.04
C VAL A 222 0.16 7.27 14.43
N ALA A 223 -0.89 6.79 15.09
CA ALA A 223 -1.73 5.69 14.65
C ALA A 223 -3.07 6.21 14.11
N PHE A 224 -3.48 5.72 12.94
CA PHE A 224 -4.80 5.95 12.36
C PHE A 224 -5.64 4.68 12.50
N PHE A 225 -6.85 4.80 13.03
CA PHE A 225 -7.74 3.66 13.28
C PHE A 225 -9.01 3.72 12.44
N ALA A 226 -9.44 2.53 12.03
CA ALA A 226 -10.62 2.27 11.22
C ALA A 226 -10.69 3.18 9.99
N HIS A 227 -9.82 2.93 9.03
CA HIS A 227 -9.82 3.62 7.75
C HIS A 227 -10.83 3.01 6.78
N SER A 228 -11.57 3.87 6.11
CA SER A 228 -12.43 3.50 4.98
C SER A 228 -12.26 4.51 3.85
N ARG A 229 -12.23 4.03 2.61
CA ARG A 229 -12.15 4.84 1.40
C ARG A 229 -12.98 4.21 0.28
N ALA A 230 -13.79 5.02 -0.39
CA ALA A 230 -14.58 4.64 -1.55
C ALA A 230 -14.47 5.70 -2.64
N THR A 231 -14.46 5.26 -3.89
CA THR A 231 -14.42 6.13 -5.08
C THR A 231 -15.32 5.54 -6.15
N ILE A 232 -16.02 6.40 -6.87
CA ILE A 232 -16.74 6.08 -8.10
C ILE A 232 -16.49 7.19 -9.12
N ASN A 233 -16.10 6.85 -10.34
CA ASN A 233 -15.90 7.80 -11.43
C ASN A 233 -16.72 7.34 -12.64
N GLY A 234 -17.21 8.28 -13.44
CA GLY A 234 -17.78 8.01 -14.75
C GLY A 234 -16.70 7.73 -15.81
N GLY A 235 -17.14 7.55 -17.05
CA GLY A 235 -16.25 7.48 -18.21
C GLY A 235 -15.66 6.11 -18.52
N VAL A 236 -16.21 5.02 -17.97
CA VAL A 236 -15.84 3.66 -18.42
C VAL A 236 -16.57 3.35 -19.73
N VAL A 237 -15.80 3.15 -20.80
CA VAL A 237 -16.35 2.93 -22.14
C VAL A 237 -16.02 1.52 -22.64
N SER A 238 -14.74 1.19 -22.83
CA SER A 238 -14.31 -0.15 -23.24
C SER A 238 -13.70 -0.97 -22.10
N GLY A 239 -13.24 -0.32 -21.04
CA GLY A 239 -12.63 -1.01 -19.91
C GLY A 239 -12.03 -0.13 -18.83
N ILE A 240 -11.27 -0.81 -17.98
CA ILE A 240 -10.60 -0.26 -16.82
C ILE A 240 -9.10 -0.38 -17.02
N PHE A 241 -8.43 0.76 -17.01
CA PHE A 241 -6.99 0.83 -16.90
C PHE A 241 -6.54 0.47 -15.47
N THR A 242 -5.38 -0.17 -15.41
CA THR A 242 -4.64 -0.36 -14.16
C THR A 242 -3.21 0.05 -14.45
N GLY A 243 -2.54 0.71 -13.52
CA GLY A 243 -1.17 1.11 -13.77
C GLY A 243 -0.57 1.95 -12.68
N SER A 244 0.75 2.02 -12.69
CA SER A 244 1.50 2.97 -11.90
C SER A 244 2.90 3.13 -12.46
N ALA A 245 3.50 4.29 -12.26
CA ALA A 245 4.90 4.55 -12.54
C ALA A 245 5.61 5.21 -11.36
N TYR A 246 6.92 4.95 -11.26
CA TYR A 246 7.82 5.67 -10.39
C TYR A 246 9.25 5.71 -10.92
N ALA A 247 9.98 6.77 -10.60
CA ALA A 247 11.35 6.91 -11.04
C ALA A 247 12.32 6.05 -10.23
N SER A 248 12.16 5.97 -8.90
CA SER A 248 13.03 5.18 -8.03
C SER A 248 12.31 4.53 -6.85
N ARG A 249 12.84 3.37 -6.42
CA ARG A 249 12.55 2.69 -5.16
C ARG A 249 13.81 1.93 -4.72
N ALA A 250 14.17 2.01 -3.45
CA ALA A 250 15.28 1.24 -2.88
C ALA A 250 14.78 0.28 -1.81
N THR A 251 15.48 -0.83 -1.66
CA THR A 251 15.21 -1.88 -0.68
C THR A 251 16.55 -2.34 -0.12
N ALA A 252 16.74 -2.21 1.18
CA ALA A 252 17.97 -2.58 1.90
C ALA A 252 17.70 -3.66 2.96
N LEU A 253 18.78 -4.20 3.54
CA LEU A 253 18.75 -5.20 4.62
C LEU A 253 17.84 -6.40 4.31
N GLY A 254 17.99 -6.98 3.11
CA GLY A 254 17.22 -8.15 2.68
C GLY A 254 15.71 -7.93 2.57
N GLY A 255 15.25 -6.69 2.38
CA GLY A 255 13.81 -6.38 2.29
C GLY A 255 13.24 -5.60 3.47
N ARG A 256 13.98 -5.51 4.58
CA ARG A 256 13.48 -4.96 5.84
C ARG A 256 13.32 -3.45 5.82
N VAL A 257 14.11 -2.73 5.01
CA VAL A 257 14.01 -1.27 4.87
C VAL A 257 13.72 -0.95 3.41
N THR A 258 12.56 -0.36 3.14
CA THR A 258 12.17 0.02 1.77
C THR A 258 11.96 1.53 1.71
N SER A 259 12.62 2.21 0.78
CA SER A 259 12.31 3.60 0.47
C SER A 259 11.01 3.72 -0.34
N GLY A 260 10.23 4.77 -0.07
CA GLY A 260 8.99 5.01 -0.80
C GLY A 260 9.23 5.21 -2.31
N LYS A 261 8.29 4.71 -3.13
CA LYS A 261 8.28 4.96 -4.58
C LYS A 261 8.28 6.47 -4.86
N THR A 262 9.21 6.95 -5.70
CA THR A 262 9.42 8.39 -5.86
C THR A 262 9.80 8.81 -7.29
N PRO A 263 9.17 9.86 -7.86
CA PRO A 263 7.79 10.25 -7.57
C PRO A 263 6.86 9.07 -7.93
N TYR A 264 5.70 8.99 -7.30
CA TYR A 264 4.74 7.90 -7.55
C TYR A 264 3.44 8.42 -8.15
N ILE A 265 3.05 7.86 -9.29
CA ILE A 265 1.79 8.12 -9.97
C ILE A 265 1.04 6.81 -10.22
N VAL A 266 -0.28 6.88 -10.25
CA VAL A 266 -1.20 5.74 -10.42
C VAL A 266 -2.20 6.12 -11.50
N MET A 267 -2.41 5.22 -12.47
CA MET A 267 -3.38 5.40 -13.55
C MET A 267 -4.80 5.47 -12.99
N PRO A 268 -5.59 6.52 -13.31
CA PRO A 268 -7.02 6.52 -13.02
C PRO A 268 -7.70 5.35 -13.75
N CYS A 269 -8.70 4.75 -13.12
CA CYS A 269 -9.35 3.55 -13.64
C CYS A 269 -9.94 3.76 -15.05
N GLN A 270 -10.48 4.94 -15.35
CA GLN A 270 -11.04 5.31 -16.65
C GLN A 270 -9.98 5.79 -17.65
N GLY A 271 -8.73 5.94 -17.23
CA GLY A 271 -7.68 6.62 -17.97
C GLY A 271 -7.66 8.13 -17.70
N THR A 272 -6.82 8.85 -18.43
CA THR A 272 -6.60 10.30 -18.26
C THR A 272 -7.33 11.13 -19.31
N GLY A 273 -8.19 10.52 -20.14
CA GLY A 273 -8.81 11.18 -21.29
C GLY A 273 -7.77 11.66 -22.31
N GLY A 274 -6.69 10.92 -22.48
CA GLY A 274 -5.57 11.25 -23.38
C GLY A 274 -4.59 12.29 -22.82
N GLN A 275 -4.92 12.99 -21.74
CA GLN A 275 -4.03 13.99 -21.14
C GLN A 275 -2.79 13.33 -20.54
N VAL A 276 -1.64 13.98 -20.67
CA VAL A 276 -0.41 13.55 -20.01
C VAL A 276 -0.39 14.12 -18.60
N ILE A 277 -0.50 13.25 -17.60
CA ILE A 277 -0.36 13.63 -16.20
C ILE A 277 1.06 13.29 -15.77
N ARG A 278 1.75 14.26 -15.15
CA ARG A 278 3.15 14.15 -14.74
C ARG A 278 3.34 14.52 -13.27
N LYS A 279 4.27 13.83 -12.61
CA LYS A 279 4.86 14.21 -11.32
C LYS A 279 6.37 14.22 -11.43
N ASP A 280 6.96 15.31 -10.96
CA ASP A 280 8.39 15.57 -11.04
C ASP A 280 8.96 15.92 -9.67
N ILE A 281 10.21 15.53 -9.43
CA ILE A 281 11.02 16.09 -8.35
C ILE A 281 12.11 16.93 -9.00
N ALA A 282 12.20 18.19 -8.57
CA ALA A 282 12.97 19.26 -9.19
C ALA A 282 14.37 18.83 -9.65
N ARG A 283 14.78 19.30 -10.83
CA ARG A 283 16.09 19.04 -11.45
C ARG A 283 17.28 19.60 -10.65
N VAL A 284 17.01 20.58 -9.79
CA VAL A 284 18.03 21.42 -9.15
C VAL A 284 18.69 20.71 -7.97
N ASN A 285 17.92 19.96 -7.18
CA ASN A 285 18.43 19.30 -5.98
C ASN A 285 18.58 17.79 -6.19
N PRO A 286 19.82 17.25 -6.16
CA PRO A 286 20.02 15.81 -6.16
C PRO A 286 19.29 15.14 -4.99
N LYS A 287 18.57 14.06 -5.28
CA LYS A 287 17.93 13.23 -4.25
C LYS A 287 18.88 12.11 -3.86
N VAL A 288 19.24 12.06 -2.59
CA VAL A 288 19.89 10.88 -1.99
C VAL A 288 18.84 9.76 -1.94
N ILE A 289 19.12 8.65 -2.62
CA ILE A 289 18.26 7.45 -2.59
C ILE A 289 18.62 6.60 -1.38
N VAL A 290 19.92 6.36 -1.22
CA VAL A 290 20.61 5.76 -0.07
C VAL A 290 22.01 6.38 0.00
N ASN A 291 22.73 6.23 1.11
CA ASN A 291 24.09 6.79 1.24
C ASN A 291 24.98 6.34 0.08
N GLY A 292 25.75 7.28 -0.50
CA GLY A 292 26.57 7.03 -1.68
C GLY A 292 25.82 6.87 -3.02
N VAL A 293 24.48 6.94 -3.05
CA VAL A 293 23.67 6.87 -4.28
C VAL A 293 22.76 8.09 -4.44
N VAL A 294 22.99 8.83 -5.51
CA VAL A 294 22.32 10.10 -5.79
C VAL A 294 21.64 10.06 -7.15
N ALA A 295 20.37 10.45 -7.21
CA ALA A 295 19.64 10.60 -8.46
C ALA A 295 19.23 12.06 -8.72
N LYS A 296 19.20 12.45 -9.99
CA LYS A 296 18.72 13.75 -10.48
C LYS A 296 17.65 13.57 -11.55
N GLY A 297 16.72 14.51 -11.62
CA GLY A 297 15.63 14.53 -12.60
C GLY A 297 14.76 13.27 -12.50
N LEU A 298 14.03 13.14 -11.40
CA LEU A 298 13.13 12.01 -11.18
C LEU A 298 11.73 12.39 -11.66
N HIS A 299 11.20 11.59 -12.59
CA HIS A 299 9.95 11.86 -13.29
C HIS A 299 9.06 10.61 -13.32
N ALA A 300 7.76 10.80 -13.20
CA ALA A 300 6.76 9.80 -13.50
C ALA A 300 5.64 10.45 -14.32
N ASP A 301 5.26 9.85 -15.45
CA ASP A 301 4.17 10.34 -16.27
C ASP A 301 3.34 9.22 -16.88
N GLN A 302 2.08 9.52 -17.12
CA GLN A 302 1.08 8.57 -17.58
C GLN A 302 0.10 9.26 -18.54
N SER A 303 -0.43 8.48 -19.47
CA SER A 303 -1.54 8.91 -20.33
C SER A 303 -2.33 7.69 -20.76
N ALA A 304 -3.64 7.79 -20.76
CA ALA A 304 -4.52 6.75 -21.26
C ALA A 304 -5.82 7.36 -21.79
N ASP A 305 -6.32 6.79 -22.87
CA ASP A 305 -7.59 7.16 -23.46
C ASP A 305 -8.36 5.92 -23.91
N GLN A 306 -9.68 6.02 -23.96
CA GLN A 306 -10.55 4.96 -24.41
C GLN A 306 -11.79 5.45 -25.15
N THR A 307 -12.11 4.71 -26.20
CA THR A 307 -13.36 4.77 -26.96
C THR A 307 -14.06 3.42 -26.85
N ARG A 308 -15.22 3.27 -27.51
CA ARG A 308 -15.93 1.98 -27.62
C ARG A 308 -15.13 0.91 -28.38
N MET A 309 -14.25 1.31 -29.30
CA MET A 309 -13.52 0.39 -30.19
C MET A 309 -12.07 0.16 -29.78
N LYS A 310 -11.46 1.13 -29.10
CA LYS A 310 -10.04 1.12 -28.78
C LYS A 310 -9.78 1.74 -27.42
N ALA A 311 -8.85 1.17 -26.67
CA ALA A 311 -8.23 1.82 -25.53
C ALA A 311 -6.72 1.79 -25.69
N ALA A 312 -6.02 2.84 -25.32
CA ALA A 312 -4.56 2.87 -25.36
C ALA A 312 -4.03 3.70 -24.23
N GLY A 313 -2.93 3.27 -23.64
CA GLY A 313 -2.30 4.04 -22.56
C GLY A 313 -0.88 3.59 -22.28
N TYR A 314 -0.18 4.41 -21.54
CA TYR A 314 1.17 4.14 -21.10
C TYR A 314 1.41 4.67 -19.69
N GLU A 315 2.41 4.06 -19.07
CA GLU A 315 3.01 4.46 -17.81
C GLU A 315 4.50 4.62 -18.04
N ARG A 316 5.12 5.64 -17.44
CA ARG A 316 6.55 5.91 -17.64
C ARG A 316 7.21 6.42 -16.36
N GLY A 317 8.27 5.74 -15.94
CA GLY A 317 9.21 6.21 -14.92
C GLY A 317 10.52 6.63 -15.58
N ARG A 318 11.11 7.75 -15.16
CA ARG A 318 12.37 8.26 -15.72
C ARG A 318 13.28 8.85 -14.66
N VAL A 319 14.58 8.59 -14.82
CA VAL A 319 15.68 9.20 -14.05
C VAL A 319 16.67 9.79 -15.04
N ASP A 320 16.94 11.09 -14.96
CA ASP A 320 17.88 11.76 -15.87
C ASP A 320 19.32 11.32 -15.61
N ARG A 321 19.72 11.24 -14.33
CA ARG A 321 21.05 10.79 -13.95
C ARG A 321 21.04 10.07 -12.61
N LEU A 322 21.76 8.96 -12.53
CA LEU A 322 22.13 8.25 -11.31
C LEU A 322 23.65 8.36 -11.12
N ARG A 323 24.10 8.54 -9.88
CA ARG A 323 25.50 8.49 -9.49
C ARG A 323 25.66 7.57 -8.28
N ILE A 324 26.61 6.64 -8.35
CA ILE A 324 26.94 5.67 -7.31
C ILE A 324 28.43 5.81 -6.98
N GLY A 325 28.74 5.90 -5.69
CA GLY A 325 30.11 6.07 -5.16
C GLY A 325 30.32 7.42 -4.47
N GLU A 326 31.19 7.44 -3.47
CA GLU A 326 31.62 8.64 -2.74
C GLU A 326 32.97 9.15 -3.27
N GLY A 327 33.17 10.47 -3.27
CA GLY A 327 34.40 11.10 -3.78
C GLY A 327 34.53 11.10 -5.31
N THR A 328 35.76 11.30 -5.80
CA THR A 328 36.12 11.43 -7.22
C THR A 328 36.73 10.16 -7.84
N SER A 329 37.16 9.20 -7.02
CA SER A 329 38.06 8.12 -7.46
C SER A 329 37.37 6.88 -8.04
N ARG A 330 36.09 6.65 -7.72
CA ARG A 330 35.32 5.49 -8.21
C ARG A 330 33.83 5.81 -8.34
N VAL A 331 33.49 6.58 -9.37
CA VAL A 331 32.15 7.08 -9.62
C VAL A 331 31.53 6.36 -10.82
N LEU A 332 30.48 5.60 -10.56
CA LEU A 332 29.59 5.05 -11.60
C LEU A 332 28.46 6.06 -11.86
N ALA A 333 28.30 6.48 -13.10
CA ALA A 333 27.20 7.33 -13.53
C ALA A 333 26.35 6.60 -14.58
N VAL A 334 25.03 6.71 -14.44
CA VAL A 334 24.08 6.21 -15.43
C VAL A 334 23.16 7.34 -15.86
N SER A 335 22.90 7.46 -17.15
CA SER A 335 22.15 8.56 -17.73
C SER A 335 20.94 8.09 -18.51
N GLY A 336 19.88 8.91 -18.47
CA GLY A 336 18.67 8.72 -19.26
C GLY A 336 18.03 7.34 -19.10
N ILE A 337 17.69 6.99 -17.86
CA ILE A 337 16.99 5.75 -17.53
C ILE A 337 15.50 6.01 -17.75
N VAL A 338 14.88 5.28 -18.67
CA VAL A 338 13.45 5.41 -19.00
C VAL A 338 12.84 4.02 -19.04
N GLY A 339 11.91 3.72 -18.14
CA GLY A 339 11.04 2.56 -18.30
C GLY A 339 9.66 3.00 -18.73
N ARG A 340 9.18 2.47 -19.86
CA ARG A 340 7.86 2.77 -20.41
C ARG A 340 7.11 1.48 -20.67
N ALA A 341 5.93 1.37 -20.08
CA ALA A 341 5.02 0.27 -20.28
C ALA A 341 3.82 0.78 -21.11
N ASN A 342 3.47 0.10 -22.20
CA ASN A 342 2.35 0.47 -23.06
C ASN A 342 1.31 -0.66 -23.10
N VAL A 343 0.03 -0.31 -23.10
CA VAL A 343 -1.09 -1.21 -23.33
C VAL A 343 -1.98 -0.64 -24.43
N GLN A 344 -2.49 -1.52 -25.28
CA GLN A 344 -3.52 -1.20 -26.26
C GLN A 344 -4.56 -2.32 -26.28
N PHE A 345 -5.82 -1.94 -26.30
CA PHE A 345 -6.95 -2.81 -26.56
C PHE A 345 -7.63 -2.37 -27.85
N VAL A 346 -7.96 -3.33 -28.71
CA VAL A 346 -8.81 -3.11 -29.89
C VAL A 346 -9.91 -4.16 -29.89
N ARG A 347 -11.16 -3.73 -30.01
CA ARG A 347 -12.32 -4.65 -30.07
C ARG A 347 -12.14 -5.61 -31.26
N GLY A 348 -12.30 -6.91 -31.01
CA GLY A 348 -12.07 -7.97 -32.00
C GLY A 348 -10.62 -8.45 -32.11
N GLN A 349 -9.62 -7.62 -31.79
CA GLN A 349 -8.20 -8.00 -31.84
C GLN A 349 -7.58 -8.31 -30.48
N GLY A 350 -8.21 -7.88 -29.39
CA GLY A 350 -7.76 -8.16 -28.02
C GLY A 350 -6.78 -7.12 -27.47
N ILE A 351 -5.97 -7.55 -26.50
CA ILE A 351 -5.04 -6.68 -25.76
C ILE A 351 -3.61 -6.96 -26.20
N THR A 352 -2.87 -5.92 -26.54
CA THR A 352 -1.43 -5.97 -26.82
C THR A 352 -0.68 -5.11 -25.80
N THR A 353 0.52 -5.57 -25.43
CA THR A 353 1.40 -4.85 -24.49
C THR A 353 2.84 -4.86 -24.98
N ASN A 354 3.57 -3.77 -24.74
CA ASN A 354 4.98 -3.68 -25.08
C ASN A 354 5.69 -2.67 -24.17
N VAL A 355 7.02 -2.63 -24.27
CA VAL A 355 7.88 -1.70 -23.52
C VAL A 355 8.61 -0.71 -24.43
N LYS A 356 8.07 -0.47 -25.64
CA LYS A 356 8.66 0.45 -26.63
C LYS A 356 8.81 1.85 -26.01
N GLY A 357 10.01 2.39 -26.11
CA GLY A 357 10.39 3.66 -25.50
C GLY A 357 11.13 3.54 -24.18
N SER A 358 11.35 2.32 -23.68
CA SER A 358 12.27 2.06 -22.57
C SER A 358 13.72 2.06 -23.05
N LYS A 359 14.65 2.62 -22.28
CA LYS A 359 16.08 2.70 -22.60
C LYS A 359 16.92 3.17 -21.41
N VAL A 360 18.20 2.84 -21.45
CA VAL A 360 19.29 3.51 -20.74
C VAL A 360 20.16 4.22 -21.79
N LEU A 361 20.42 5.52 -21.63
CA LEU A 361 21.19 6.28 -22.63
C LEU A 361 22.70 6.03 -22.54
N GLY A 362 23.23 5.81 -21.34
CA GLY A 362 24.66 5.56 -21.17
C GLY A 362 25.05 5.26 -19.74
N VAL A 363 26.11 4.46 -19.61
CA VAL A 363 26.74 4.08 -18.34
C VAL A 363 28.21 4.47 -18.45
N THR A 364 28.75 5.15 -17.45
CA THR A 364 30.18 5.48 -17.36
C THR A 364 30.74 5.12 -15.99
N LEU A 365 31.96 4.60 -15.96
CA LEU A 365 32.74 4.40 -14.74
C LEU A 365 33.96 5.31 -14.83
N ASN A 366 34.09 6.26 -13.90
CA ASN A 366 35.16 7.26 -13.92
C ASN A 366 35.28 8.06 -15.24
N GLY A 367 34.18 8.18 -15.98
CA GLY A 367 34.13 8.83 -17.28
C GLY A 367 34.18 7.86 -18.46
N ASP A 368 34.70 6.64 -18.26
CA ASP A 368 34.84 5.65 -19.33
C ASP A 368 33.52 4.92 -19.59
N ALA A 369 33.12 4.89 -20.87
CA ALA A 369 31.88 4.26 -21.29
C ALA A 369 31.88 2.75 -21.00
N GLN A 370 30.81 2.28 -20.38
CA GLN A 370 30.55 0.88 -20.11
C GLN A 370 29.42 0.39 -21.01
N ARG A 371 29.48 -0.88 -21.41
CA ARG A 371 28.44 -1.52 -22.22
C ARG A 371 27.83 -2.68 -21.45
N PHE A 372 26.52 -2.83 -21.57
CA PHE A 372 25.84 -4.01 -21.06
C PHE A 372 26.26 -5.24 -21.87
N GLY A 373 26.42 -6.37 -21.17
CA GLY A 373 26.58 -7.67 -21.83
C GLY A 373 25.34 -8.05 -22.63
N SER A 374 25.43 -9.15 -23.38
CA SER A 374 24.30 -9.73 -24.12
C SER A 374 23.16 -10.18 -23.18
N ASP A 375 23.48 -10.47 -21.93
CA ASP A 375 22.55 -10.78 -20.84
C ASP A 375 21.89 -9.54 -20.22
N GLY A 376 22.28 -8.34 -20.65
CA GLY A 376 21.79 -7.09 -20.08
C GLY A 376 22.37 -6.76 -18.70
N VAL A 377 23.53 -7.33 -18.34
CA VAL A 377 24.15 -7.12 -17.03
C VAL A 377 25.51 -6.42 -17.15
N ILE A 378 25.82 -5.55 -16.19
CA ILE A 378 27.18 -5.05 -15.92
C ILE A 378 27.46 -5.32 -14.44
N ARG A 379 28.61 -5.90 -14.13
CA ARG A 379 29.07 -6.07 -12.75
C ARG A 379 30.37 -5.32 -12.54
N ILE A 380 30.35 -4.36 -11.62
CA ILE A 380 31.52 -3.60 -11.20
C ILE A 380 31.89 -4.07 -9.80
N ALA A 381 33.04 -4.71 -9.69
CA ALA A 381 33.53 -5.28 -8.44
C ALA A 381 33.53 -4.24 -7.31
N ASN A 382 33.04 -4.65 -6.14
CA ASN A 382 32.95 -3.82 -4.92
C ASN A 382 32.25 -2.47 -5.13
N LEU A 383 31.31 -2.39 -6.10
CA LEU A 383 30.51 -1.20 -6.33
C LEU A 383 29.03 -1.54 -6.60
N ALA A 384 28.74 -2.18 -7.72
CA ALA A 384 27.35 -2.44 -8.13
C ALA A 384 27.23 -3.52 -9.21
N LYS A 385 26.10 -4.22 -9.20
CA LYS A 385 25.54 -4.98 -10.33
C LYS A 385 24.40 -4.16 -10.95
N LEU A 386 24.45 -3.92 -12.24
CA LEU A 386 23.44 -3.25 -13.04
C LEU A 386 22.73 -4.29 -13.90
N GLU A 387 21.41 -4.36 -13.83
CA GLU A 387 20.58 -5.23 -14.66
C GLU A 387 19.58 -4.36 -15.40
N GLN A 388 19.64 -4.34 -16.73
CA GLN A 388 18.73 -3.56 -17.54
C GLN A 388 17.53 -4.39 -18.03
N HIS A 389 16.45 -3.68 -18.35
CA HIS A 389 15.34 -4.21 -19.14
C HIS A 389 14.58 -5.41 -18.51
N ILE A 390 14.30 -5.36 -17.21
CA ILE A 390 13.61 -6.44 -16.50
C ILE A 390 12.10 -6.35 -16.74
N VAL A 391 11.58 -7.19 -17.64
CA VAL A 391 10.16 -7.22 -18.02
C VAL A 391 9.41 -8.35 -17.29
N LYS A 392 8.24 -8.02 -16.74
CA LYS A 392 7.24 -8.99 -16.26
C LYS A 392 5.95 -8.80 -17.02
N ARG A 393 5.47 -9.85 -17.69
CA ARG A 393 4.24 -9.81 -18.50
C ARG A 393 3.23 -10.84 -18.01
N THR A 394 1.97 -10.43 -18.01
CA THR A 394 0.79 -11.29 -17.87
C THR A 394 -0.15 -11.02 -19.04
N LYS A 395 -1.25 -11.77 -19.15
CA LYS A 395 -2.24 -11.58 -20.23
C LYS A 395 -2.81 -10.15 -20.31
N LEU A 396 -2.94 -9.47 -19.16
CA LEU A 396 -3.64 -8.18 -19.06
C LEU A 396 -2.75 -7.02 -18.62
N THR A 397 -1.48 -7.27 -18.31
CA THR A 397 -0.58 -6.29 -17.68
C THR A 397 0.86 -6.54 -18.07
N ILE A 398 1.60 -5.46 -18.27
CA ILE A 398 3.04 -5.46 -18.46
C ILE A 398 3.70 -4.53 -17.44
N GLN A 399 4.84 -4.95 -16.92
CA GLN A 399 5.68 -4.17 -16.03
C GLN A 399 7.12 -4.21 -16.54
N ILE A 400 7.80 -3.07 -16.45
CA ILE A 400 9.22 -2.91 -16.72
C ILE A 400 9.89 -2.24 -15.53
N THR A 401 11.03 -2.79 -15.10
CA THR A 401 12.05 -2.06 -14.36
C THR A 401 13.20 -1.84 -15.33
N GLU A 402 13.42 -0.60 -15.78
CA GLU A 402 14.42 -0.36 -16.82
C GLU A 402 15.84 -0.59 -16.31
N LEU A 403 16.12 -0.20 -15.07
CA LEU A 403 17.42 -0.47 -14.46
C LEU A 403 17.23 -0.90 -13.01
N ARG A 404 17.78 -2.07 -12.68
CA ARG A 404 17.97 -2.51 -11.30
C ARG A 404 19.44 -2.42 -10.95
N VAL A 405 19.72 -1.79 -9.82
CA VAL A 405 21.07 -1.69 -9.25
C VAL A 405 21.10 -2.48 -7.95
N THR A 406 22.00 -3.44 -7.84
CA THR A 406 22.33 -4.09 -6.57
C THR A 406 23.69 -3.58 -6.13
N LEU A 407 23.77 -2.88 -5.00
CA LEU A 407 25.04 -2.39 -4.47
C LEU A 407 25.87 -3.57 -3.96
N LEU A 408 27.17 -3.55 -4.27
CA LEU A 408 28.12 -4.60 -3.93
C LEU A 408 29.19 -4.00 -3.02
N GLY A 409 29.26 -4.47 -1.77
CA GLY A 409 30.24 -4.03 -0.78
C GLY A 409 29.86 -2.75 -0.01
N GLY A 410 30.63 -2.48 1.05
CA GLY A 410 30.41 -1.37 1.97
C GLY A 410 29.18 -1.56 2.88
N THR A 411 28.76 -0.48 3.54
CA THR A 411 27.62 -0.49 4.49
C THR A 411 26.26 -0.71 3.83
N ASN A 412 26.17 -0.58 2.52
CA ASN A 412 24.92 -0.74 1.75
C ASN A 412 24.88 -2.04 0.94
N ASP A 413 25.78 -2.99 1.20
CA ASP A 413 25.83 -4.26 0.46
C ASP A 413 24.46 -4.96 0.41
N GLY A 414 24.12 -5.48 -0.76
CA GLY A 414 22.83 -6.14 -1.00
C GLY A 414 21.62 -5.19 -1.14
N THR A 415 21.82 -3.87 -1.05
CA THR A 415 20.74 -2.90 -1.33
C THR A 415 20.37 -2.94 -2.81
N VAL A 416 19.08 -3.11 -3.09
CA VAL A 416 18.49 -3.14 -4.44
C VAL A 416 17.76 -1.84 -4.72
N ILE A 417 18.07 -1.21 -5.85
CA ILE A 417 17.47 0.05 -6.30
C ILE A 417 16.84 -0.18 -7.68
N ASP A 418 15.52 -0.10 -7.75
CA ASP A 418 14.76 -0.17 -9.00
C ASP A 418 14.54 1.24 -9.54
N LEU A 419 14.89 1.45 -10.81
CA LEU A 419 14.87 2.75 -11.49
C LEU A 419 14.08 2.65 -12.79
N GLY A 420 13.36 3.72 -13.13
CA GLY A 420 12.51 3.79 -14.31
C GLY A 420 11.48 2.66 -14.31
N VAL A 421 10.62 2.60 -13.29
CA VAL A 421 9.63 1.53 -13.18
C VAL A 421 8.29 1.99 -13.71
N ALA A 422 7.70 1.18 -14.58
CA ALA A 422 6.36 1.39 -15.10
C ALA A 422 5.58 0.07 -15.16
N LYS A 423 4.31 0.11 -14.79
CA LYS A 423 3.37 -1.01 -14.90
C LYS A 423 2.08 -0.50 -15.49
N VAL A 424 1.56 -1.13 -16.52
CA VAL A 424 0.25 -0.79 -17.09
C VAL A 424 -0.50 -2.05 -17.53
N GLY A 425 -1.82 -2.00 -17.44
CA GLY A 425 -2.72 -3.06 -17.83
C GLY A 425 -4.12 -2.54 -18.14
N PHE A 426 -4.94 -3.41 -18.73
CA PHE A 426 -6.30 -3.08 -19.13
C PHE A 426 -7.23 -4.28 -18.93
N ASN A 427 -8.38 -4.04 -18.31
CA ASN A 427 -9.44 -5.03 -18.13
C ASN A 427 -10.67 -4.59 -18.93
N ARG A 428 -11.25 -5.49 -19.74
CA ARG A 428 -12.46 -5.18 -20.51
C ARG A 428 -13.64 -4.90 -19.58
N ALA A 429 -14.48 -3.94 -19.97
CA ALA A 429 -15.63 -3.53 -19.16
C ALA A 429 -16.73 -4.59 -19.08
N GLY A 430 -16.86 -5.47 -20.09
CA GLY A 430 -17.99 -6.40 -20.16
C GLY A 430 -19.34 -5.71 -20.43
N LEU A 431 -19.27 -4.51 -21.03
CA LEU A 431 -20.40 -3.69 -21.48
C LEU A 431 -20.79 -3.98 -22.93
#